data_AF-A0A9E1UQK7-F1
#
_entry.id   AF-A0A9E1UQK7-F1
#
_cell.length_a   1.000
_cell.length_b   1.000
_cell.length_c   1.000
_cell.angle_alpha   90.00
_cell.angle_beta   90.00
_cell.angle_gamma   90.00
#
_symmetry.space_group_name_H-M   'P 1'
#
loop_
_entity.id
_entity.type
_entity.pdbx_description
1 polymer ?
#
loop_
_entity_poly.entity_id
_entity_poly.type
_entity_poly.pdbx_seq_one_letter_code
_entity_poly.pdbx_strand_id
1 'polypeptide(L)'
;MHEKPKEYCGLCAVSGGADVLERVHLGLHSIQHRGQEATGVMVALPDGESLLHKAPGLVGEVFARIPDSWPVHDVTRAISHVRYGTAGGSTAVNAQPLMVNVAGHTVGIAHNGTICNAPSLREELLQDGAIYQTSTDTELILHLMARAAKDCDGDLWKALEEALGRLKGAFSLLVMIDGVMAAARDPFGFRPLAIGDFEDGAYIVASETIAFSVTGAAYVREVEPGELVIWGAGNRMTSRQFAPCERRAHCIFEHVYFARPGSRVFEDSVYQVRKEMGRVLARECPVDADIIVPVPDSGMYAALGFAEESGIPLDMALSRNHYVGRTFIDPGLSSSRQKLV
;
A
#
# COMPACT_ATOMS: atom_id res chain seq x y z
N MET A 1 -9.23 9.13 24.83
CA MET A 1 -8.87 7.84 24.19
C MET A 1 -8.35 8.17 22.81
N HIS A 2 -7.03 8.12 22.58
CA HIS A 2 -6.47 8.32 21.25
C HIS A 2 -6.74 7.07 20.42
N GLU A 3 -7.78 7.10 19.58
CA GLU A 3 -7.84 6.20 18.43
C GLU A 3 -6.52 6.37 17.66
N LYS A 4 -5.83 5.26 17.41
CA LYS A 4 -4.60 5.26 16.62
C LYS A 4 -4.98 4.83 15.20
N PRO A 5 -5.18 5.77 14.25
CA PRO A 5 -5.21 5.40 12.85
C PRO A 5 -3.79 4.97 12.48
N LYS A 6 -3.66 3.71 12.08
CA LYS A 6 -2.43 3.17 11.52
C LYS A 6 -2.82 2.27 10.36
N GLU A 7 -3.08 2.88 9.21
CA GLU A 7 -3.20 2.15 7.96
C GLU A 7 -1.78 1.79 7.49
N TYR A 8 -1.52 0.49 7.36
CA TYR A 8 -0.28 -0.08 6.83
C TYR A 8 -0.55 -0.84 5.54
N CYS A 9 -1.44 -0.29 4.72
CA CYS A 9 -2.00 -0.91 3.54
C CYS A 9 -0.95 -1.21 2.46
N GLY A 10 -1.32 -2.07 1.50
CA GLY A 10 -0.50 -2.38 0.34
C GLY A 10 -1.14 -1.86 -0.93
N LEU A 11 -0.34 -1.27 -1.81
CA LEU A 11 -0.72 -0.78 -3.13
C LEU A 11 -0.02 -1.59 -4.20
N CYS A 12 -0.74 -1.95 -5.27
CA CYS A 12 -0.18 -2.55 -6.47
C CYS A 12 -0.95 -2.06 -7.70
N ALA A 13 -0.24 -1.68 -8.76
CA ALA A 13 -0.82 -1.26 -10.02
C ALA A 13 0.01 -1.75 -11.20
N VAL A 14 -0.62 -1.99 -12.34
CA VAL A 14 0.06 -2.33 -13.59
C VAL A 14 -0.53 -1.48 -14.72
N SER A 15 0.33 -1.05 -15.64
CA SER A 15 -0.03 -0.23 -16.78
C SER A 15 0.60 -0.73 -18.08
N GLY A 16 -0.26 -1.06 -19.04
CA GLY A 16 0.12 -1.60 -20.34
C GLY A 16 0.51 -3.09 -20.28
N GLY A 17 0.83 -3.64 -21.45
CA GLY A 17 1.20 -5.04 -21.63
C GLY A 17 0.02 -6.00 -21.63
N ALA A 18 0.34 -7.30 -21.67
CA ALA A 18 -0.64 -8.38 -21.58
C ALA A 18 -0.90 -8.76 -20.11
N ASP A 19 -2.04 -9.41 -19.86
CA ASP A 19 -2.39 -10.04 -18.58
C ASP A 19 -2.30 -9.11 -17.36
N VAL A 20 -2.68 -7.84 -17.55
CA VAL A 20 -2.60 -6.78 -16.53
C VAL A 20 -3.28 -7.19 -15.23
N LEU A 21 -4.48 -7.78 -15.32
CA LEU A 21 -5.24 -8.20 -14.13
C LEU A 21 -4.51 -9.32 -13.36
N GLU A 22 -3.90 -10.28 -14.05
CA GLU A 22 -3.13 -11.36 -13.43
C GLU A 22 -1.84 -10.83 -12.78
N ARG A 23 -1.12 -9.94 -13.46
CA ARG A 23 0.09 -9.29 -12.90
C ARG A 23 -0.24 -8.51 -11.64
N VAL A 24 -1.35 -7.75 -11.63
CA VAL A 24 -1.82 -7.06 -10.42
C VAL A 24 -2.23 -8.06 -9.33
N HIS A 25 -2.93 -9.14 -9.68
CA HIS A 25 -3.32 -10.19 -8.72
C HIS A 25 -2.10 -10.77 -8.00
N LEU A 26 -1.10 -11.23 -8.76
CA LEU A 26 0.12 -11.82 -8.22
C LEU A 26 0.94 -10.81 -7.41
N GLY A 27 1.09 -9.59 -7.93
CA GLY A 27 1.80 -8.49 -7.26
C GLY A 27 1.15 -8.15 -5.92
N LEU A 28 -0.17 -7.97 -5.90
CA LEU A 28 -0.92 -7.65 -4.68
C LEU A 28 -0.91 -8.81 -3.67
N HIS A 29 -1.04 -10.06 -4.14
CA HIS A 29 -0.95 -11.25 -3.30
C HIS A 29 0.40 -11.34 -2.57
N SER A 30 1.50 -11.00 -3.25
CA SER A 30 2.85 -11.00 -2.65
C SER A 30 2.97 -10.03 -1.46
N ILE A 31 2.17 -8.96 -1.45
CA ILE A 31 2.13 -7.94 -0.39
C ILE A 31 0.91 -8.05 0.53
N GLN A 32 0.18 -9.18 0.52
CA GLN A 32 -0.98 -9.46 1.40
C GLN A 32 -0.69 -9.25 2.91
N HIS A 33 0.57 -9.37 3.32
CA HIS A 33 0.97 -9.14 4.71
C HIS A 33 0.70 -7.69 5.19
N ARG A 34 0.57 -6.74 4.25
CA ARG A 34 0.20 -5.34 4.48
C ARG A 34 -1.29 -5.12 4.75
N GLY A 35 -2.14 -6.13 4.61
CA GLY A 35 -3.56 -5.95 4.87
C GLY A 35 -4.34 -7.21 4.57
N GLN A 36 -5.23 -7.61 5.47
CA GLN A 36 -5.97 -8.88 5.37
C GLN A 36 -7.48 -8.71 5.55
N GLU A 37 -7.96 -7.48 5.73
CA GLU A 37 -9.37 -7.23 6.02
C GLU A 37 -10.20 -7.06 4.77
N ALA A 38 -9.66 -6.41 3.76
CA ALA A 38 -10.33 -6.19 2.49
C ALA A 38 -9.32 -6.05 1.36
N THR A 39 -9.79 -6.43 0.18
CA THR A 39 -9.06 -6.30 -1.08
C THR A 39 -9.95 -5.59 -2.09
N GLY A 40 -9.35 -4.83 -2.99
CA GLY A 40 -10.05 -4.32 -4.16
C GLY A 40 -9.13 -4.08 -5.33
N VAL A 41 -9.72 -4.07 -6.51
CA VAL A 41 -9.08 -3.77 -7.79
C VAL A 41 -10.03 -2.94 -8.65
N MET A 42 -9.49 -1.90 -9.26
CA MET A 42 -10.14 -1.14 -10.31
C MET A 42 -9.32 -1.31 -11.59
N VAL A 43 -10.00 -1.62 -12.68
CA VAL A 43 -9.40 -1.84 -14.00
C VAL A 43 -9.92 -0.81 -15.00
N ALA A 44 -9.12 -0.47 -16.00
CA ALA A 44 -9.53 0.33 -17.15
C ALA A 44 -9.49 -0.48 -18.44
N LEU A 45 -10.52 -0.31 -19.26
CA LEU A 45 -10.66 -0.88 -20.59
C LEU A 45 -10.14 0.08 -21.66
N PRO A 46 -9.95 -0.38 -22.92
CA PRO A 46 -9.36 0.44 -23.97
C PRO A 46 -10.19 1.67 -24.36
N ASP A 47 -11.50 1.63 -24.11
CA ASP A 47 -12.44 2.74 -24.34
C ASP A 47 -12.52 3.74 -23.18
N GLY A 48 -11.75 3.53 -22.11
CA GLY A 48 -11.74 4.35 -20.91
C GLY A 48 -12.79 3.96 -19.86
N GLU A 49 -13.65 2.97 -20.14
CA GLU A 49 -14.55 2.42 -19.13
C GLU A 49 -13.72 1.82 -17.99
N SER A 50 -14.18 2.02 -16.75
CA SER A 50 -13.53 1.46 -15.58
C SER A 50 -14.47 0.57 -14.79
N LEU A 51 -13.96 -0.60 -14.37
CA LEU A 51 -14.70 -1.56 -13.58
C LEU A 51 -14.04 -1.70 -12.21
N LEU A 52 -14.85 -1.78 -11.15
CA LEU A 52 -14.39 -1.90 -9.77
C LEU A 52 -14.90 -3.21 -9.16
N HIS A 53 -14.01 -4.00 -8.58
CA HIS A 53 -14.36 -5.13 -7.73
C HIS A 53 -13.64 -5.00 -6.38
N LYS A 54 -14.40 -4.99 -5.29
CA LYS A 54 -13.85 -4.91 -3.93
C LYS A 54 -14.74 -5.62 -2.93
N ALA A 55 -14.12 -6.31 -1.98
CA ALA A 55 -14.81 -7.01 -0.92
C ALA A 55 -13.91 -7.21 0.31
N PRO A 56 -14.50 -7.45 1.49
CA PRO A 56 -13.77 -8.00 2.63
C PRO A 56 -13.16 -9.36 2.25
N GLY A 57 -11.99 -9.63 2.84
CA GLY A 57 -11.26 -10.89 2.65
C GLY A 57 -9.91 -10.73 1.96
N LEU A 58 -9.26 -11.88 1.79
CA LEU A 58 -7.93 -11.99 1.24
C LEU A 58 -7.94 -11.82 -0.29
N VAL A 59 -6.78 -11.53 -0.86
CA VAL A 59 -6.59 -11.28 -2.28
C VAL A 59 -7.13 -12.44 -3.12
N GLY A 60 -6.71 -13.67 -2.83
CA GLY A 60 -7.16 -14.84 -3.60
C GLY A 60 -8.67 -15.05 -3.56
N GLU A 61 -9.31 -14.82 -2.41
CA GLU A 61 -10.77 -14.96 -2.23
C GLU A 61 -11.54 -13.87 -2.96
N VAL A 62 -11.02 -12.65 -2.99
CA VAL A 62 -11.67 -11.50 -3.63
C VAL A 62 -11.47 -11.56 -5.14
N PHE A 63 -10.27 -11.87 -5.63
CA PHE A 63 -10.01 -12.01 -7.07
C PHE A 63 -10.77 -13.19 -7.69
N ALA A 64 -10.93 -14.31 -6.97
CA ALA A 64 -11.74 -15.44 -7.43
C ALA A 64 -13.25 -15.13 -7.56
N ARG A 65 -13.71 -14.00 -7.00
CA ARG A 65 -15.10 -13.52 -7.09
C ARG A 65 -15.28 -12.40 -8.12
N ILE A 66 -14.24 -12.07 -8.88
CA ILE A 66 -14.38 -11.18 -10.04
C ILE A 66 -15.38 -11.84 -11.01
N PRO A 67 -16.41 -11.13 -11.49
CA PRO A 67 -17.39 -11.71 -12.39
C PRO A 67 -16.75 -12.23 -13.68
N ASP A 68 -17.16 -13.41 -14.14
CA ASP A 68 -16.72 -14.00 -15.41
C ASP A 68 -17.01 -13.11 -16.63
N SER A 69 -17.93 -12.14 -16.48
CA SER A 69 -18.26 -11.16 -17.51
C SER A 69 -17.25 -10.02 -17.66
N TRP A 70 -16.25 -9.91 -16.77
CA TRP A 70 -15.18 -8.92 -16.95
C TRP A 70 -14.35 -9.26 -18.20
N PRO A 71 -14.09 -8.29 -19.09
CA PRO A 71 -13.24 -8.51 -20.26
C PRO A 71 -11.76 -8.49 -19.83
N VAL A 72 -11.35 -9.52 -19.09
CA VAL A 72 -10.04 -9.57 -18.40
C VAL A 72 -8.85 -9.43 -19.34
N HIS A 73 -8.99 -9.87 -20.60
CA HIS A 73 -7.95 -9.77 -21.63
C HIS A 73 -7.83 -8.38 -22.26
N ASP A 74 -8.86 -7.54 -22.12
CA ASP A 74 -8.88 -6.17 -22.64
C ASP A 74 -8.43 -5.14 -21.60
N VAL A 75 -8.20 -5.57 -20.35
CA VAL A 75 -7.73 -4.69 -19.28
C VAL A 75 -6.37 -4.09 -19.66
N THR A 76 -6.32 -2.77 -19.78
CA THR A 76 -5.10 -2.05 -20.15
C THR A 76 -4.31 -1.60 -18.92
N ARG A 77 -5.01 -1.31 -17.82
CA ARG A 77 -4.43 -0.79 -16.57
C ARG A 77 -5.26 -1.25 -15.38
N ALA A 78 -4.61 -1.36 -14.23
CA ALA A 78 -5.28 -1.67 -12.99
C ALA A 78 -4.59 -1.02 -11.80
N ILE A 79 -5.39 -0.53 -10.84
CA ILE A 79 -4.93 -0.13 -9.50
C ILE A 79 -5.61 -1.01 -8.47
N SER A 80 -4.89 -1.38 -7.41
CA SER A 80 -5.39 -2.31 -6.41
C SER A 80 -4.84 -2.04 -5.01
N HIS A 81 -5.53 -2.59 -4.02
CA HIS A 81 -5.24 -2.30 -2.63
C HIS A 81 -5.59 -3.46 -1.70
N VAL A 82 -4.75 -3.67 -0.68
CA VAL A 82 -5.05 -4.51 0.50
C VAL A 82 -5.09 -3.66 1.75
N ARG A 83 -6.15 -3.83 2.55
CA ARG A 83 -6.43 -2.99 3.72
C ARG A 83 -6.00 -3.64 5.03
N TYR A 84 -5.35 -2.84 5.88
CA TYR A 84 -5.14 -3.10 7.30
C TYR A 84 -5.91 -2.05 8.10
N GLY A 85 -6.99 -2.44 8.76
CA GLY A 85 -7.89 -1.55 9.47
C GLY A 85 -7.70 -1.64 10.98
N THR A 86 -7.16 -0.59 11.57
CA THR A 86 -7.27 -0.36 13.02
C THR A 86 -8.44 0.58 13.37
N ALA A 87 -9.04 1.24 12.38
CA ALA A 87 -10.13 2.21 12.52
C ALA A 87 -11.11 2.15 11.32
N GLY A 88 -12.39 2.44 11.56
CA GLY A 88 -13.46 2.49 10.53
C GLY A 88 -14.15 1.16 10.21
N GLY A 89 -13.72 0.03 10.79
CA GLY A 89 -14.35 -1.28 10.61
C GLY A 89 -14.09 -1.93 9.25
N SER A 90 -14.32 -3.24 9.17
CA SER A 90 -14.02 -4.13 8.03
C SER A 90 -15.16 -4.23 7.02
N THR A 91 -15.76 -3.09 6.64
CA THR A 91 -16.86 -3.06 5.66
C THR A 91 -16.34 -2.96 4.23
N ALA A 92 -17.11 -3.51 3.27
CA ALA A 92 -16.83 -3.36 1.84
C ALA A 92 -16.79 -1.89 1.39
N VAL A 93 -17.56 -1.03 2.06
CA VAL A 93 -17.61 0.42 1.79
C VAL A 93 -16.24 1.06 1.99
N ASN A 94 -15.51 0.64 3.02
CA ASN A 94 -14.19 1.16 3.35
C ASN A 94 -13.06 0.41 2.62
N ALA A 95 -13.37 -0.60 1.80
CA ALA A 95 -12.40 -1.20 0.91
C ALA A 95 -12.02 -0.22 -0.20
N GLN A 96 -10.75 -0.23 -0.59
CA GLN A 96 -10.20 0.58 -1.66
C GLN A 96 -9.81 -0.32 -2.84
N PRO A 97 -9.73 0.18 -4.08
CA PRO A 97 -9.92 1.58 -4.49
C PRO A 97 -11.33 2.15 -4.26
N LEU A 98 -11.42 3.47 -4.10
CA LEU A 98 -12.69 4.21 -4.24
C LEU A 98 -12.83 4.62 -5.70
N MET A 99 -14.03 4.45 -6.28
CA MET A 99 -14.36 4.89 -7.64
C MET A 99 -15.54 5.85 -7.57
N VAL A 100 -15.36 7.07 -8.05
CA VAL A 100 -16.36 8.14 -8.02
C VAL A 100 -16.34 8.94 -9.33
N ASN A 101 -17.40 9.69 -9.59
CA ASN A 101 -17.39 10.70 -10.65
C ASN A 101 -16.97 12.05 -10.07
N VAL A 102 -15.95 12.68 -10.64
CA VAL A 102 -15.51 14.04 -10.28
C VAL A 102 -15.53 14.91 -11.52
N ALA A 103 -16.38 15.95 -11.50
CA ALA A 103 -16.51 16.91 -12.61
C ALA A 103 -16.72 16.25 -13.99
N GLY A 104 -17.42 15.11 -14.05
CA GLY A 104 -17.67 14.38 -15.30
C GLY A 104 -16.67 13.27 -15.61
N HIS A 105 -15.58 13.15 -14.86
CA HIS A 105 -14.54 12.14 -15.07
C HIS A 105 -14.68 10.98 -14.08
N THR A 106 -14.31 9.76 -14.52
CA THR A 106 -14.26 8.59 -13.66
C THR A 106 -12.92 8.55 -12.93
N VAL A 107 -12.95 8.64 -11.59
CA VAL A 107 -11.77 8.73 -10.75
C VAL A 107 -11.71 7.54 -9.80
N GLY A 108 -10.60 6.80 -9.88
CA GLY A 108 -10.18 5.76 -8.97
C GLY A 108 -9.07 6.25 -8.04
N ILE A 109 -9.13 5.93 -6.75
CA ILE A 109 -8.03 6.22 -5.82
C ILE A 109 -7.84 5.11 -4.78
N ALA A 110 -6.57 4.78 -4.51
CA ALA A 110 -6.15 3.92 -3.42
C ALA A 110 -5.00 4.58 -2.65
N HIS A 111 -5.00 4.42 -1.33
CA HIS A 111 -4.14 5.14 -0.41
C HIS A 111 -3.54 4.23 0.65
N ASN A 112 -2.23 4.39 0.87
CA ASN A 112 -1.53 3.85 2.03
C ASN A 112 -0.91 5.02 2.79
N GLY A 113 -1.38 5.30 3.99
CA GLY A 113 -0.92 6.47 4.72
C GLY A 113 -1.86 6.93 5.82
N THR A 114 -1.59 8.12 6.35
CA THR A 114 -2.44 8.79 7.33
C THR A 114 -2.31 10.28 7.14
N ILE A 115 -3.45 10.95 7.01
CA ILE A 115 -3.54 12.40 6.82
C ILE A 115 -3.75 13.04 8.20
N CYS A 116 -2.69 13.60 8.78
CA CYS A 116 -2.68 14.18 10.12
C CYS A 116 -3.67 15.35 10.28
N ASN A 117 -3.89 16.15 9.23
CA ASN A 117 -4.85 17.25 9.24
C ASN A 117 -6.24 16.87 8.70
N ALA A 118 -6.55 15.58 8.56
CA ALA A 118 -7.85 15.12 8.06
C ALA A 118 -9.05 15.64 8.86
N PRO A 119 -9.05 15.68 10.21
CA PRO A 119 -10.20 16.20 10.96
C PRO A 119 -10.56 17.64 10.59
N SER A 120 -9.55 18.51 10.47
CA SER A 120 -9.75 19.93 10.12
C SER A 120 -10.22 20.10 8.68
N LEU A 121 -9.62 19.38 7.72
CA LEU A 121 -10.03 19.46 6.31
C LEU A 121 -11.43 18.88 6.10
N ARG A 122 -11.77 17.81 6.82
CA ARG A 122 -13.11 17.20 6.77
C ARG A 122 -14.16 18.16 7.31
N GLU A 123 -13.90 18.84 8.43
CA GLU A 123 -14.80 19.86 8.97
C GLU A 123 -15.04 21.01 7.98
N GLU A 124 -13.98 21.53 7.36
CA GLU A 124 -14.08 22.56 6.33
C GLU A 124 -14.99 22.11 5.16
N LEU A 125 -14.78 20.90 4.65
CA LEU A 125 -15.56 20.37 3.54
C LEU A 125 -17.02 20.10 3.92
N LEU A 126 -17.28 19.63 5.15
CA LEU A 126 -18.65 19.45 5.65
C LEU A 126 -19.40 20.78 5.77
N GLN A 127 -18.73 21.85 6.21
CA GLN A 127 -19.30 23.20 6.25
C GLN A 127 -19.65 23.73 4.84
N ASP A 128 -18.86 23.34 3.84
CA ASP A 128 -19.12 23.62 2.42
C ASP A 128 -20.18 22.69 1.79
N GLY A 129 -20.79 21.79 2.58
CA GLY A 129 -21.88 20.91 2.14
C GLY A 129 -21.44 19.58 1.54
N ALA A 130 -20.18 19.16 1.72
CA ALA A 130 -19.72 17.84 1.31
C ALA A 130 -20.45 16.72 2.09
N ILE A 131 -20.67 15.58 1.43
CA ILE A 131 -21.26 14.38 2.04
C ILE A 131 -20.25 13.26 1.91
N TYR A 132 -19.97 12.58 3.03
CA TYR A 132 -19.04 11.44 3.09
C TYR A 132 -19.82 10.13 3.18
N GLN A 133 -19.40 9.14 2.41
CA GLN A 133 -19.91 7.77 2.45
C GLN A 133 -19.01 6.85 3.28
N THR A 134 -17.73 7.21 3.43
CA THR A 134 -16.71 6.41 4.10
C THR A 134 -16.11 7.14 5.30
N SER A 135 -15.50 6.36 6.19
CA SER A 135 -14.70 6.88 7.29
C SER A 135 -13.20 6.97 6.93
N THR A 136 -12.84 6.86 5.65
CA THR A 136 -11.45 6.79 5.21
C THR A 136 -10.89 8.18 4.89
N ASP A 137 -9.58 8.35 5.08
CA ASP A 137 -8.84 9.54 4.63
C ASP A 137 -8.83 9.63 3.09
N THR A 138 -9.05 8.53 2.39
CA THR A 138 -9.04 8.47 0.92
C THR A 138 -10.14 9.33 0.30
N GLU A 139 -11.35 9.33 0.87
CA GLU A 139 -12.47 10.13 0.37
C GLU A 139 -12.25 11.63 0.57
N LEU A 140 -11.49 12.02 1.60
CA LEU A 140 -11.10 13.41 1.81
C LEU A 140 -10.31 13.96 0.61
N ILE A 141 -9.39 13.17 0.05
CA ILE A 141 -8.58 13.55 -1.10
C ILE A 141 -9.47 13.80 -2.32
N LEU A 142 -10.49 12.97 -2.54
CA LEU A 142 -11.46 13.13 -3.63
C LEU A 142 -12.25 14.42 -3.49
N HIS A 143 -12.72 14.78 -2.29
CA HIS A 143 -13.43 16.04 -2.07
C HIS A 143 -12.54 17.26 -2.29
N LEU A 144 -11.29 17.22 -1.82
CA LEU A 144 -10.33 18.31 -2.06
C LEU A 144 -10.05 18.49 -3.55
N MET A 145 -9.85 17.38 -4.28
CA MET A 145 -9.65 17.40 -5.72
C MET A 145 -10.88 17.93 -6.46
N ALA A 146 -12.09 17.50 -6.07
CA ALA A 146 -13.34 17.99 -6.67
C ALA A 146 -13.55 19.49 -6.46
N ARG A 147 -13.10 20.02 -5.32
CA ARG A 147 -13.14 21.47 -5.05
C ARG A 147 -12.11 22.22 -5.91
N ALA A 148 -10.87 21.74 -5.94
CA ALA A 148 -9.77 22.34 -6.71
C ALA A 148 -10.02 22.30 -8.23
N ALA A 149 -10.79 21.33 -8.73
CA ALA A 149 -11.14 21.23 -10.15
C ALA A 149 -11.79 22.50 -10.71
N LYS A 150 -12.51 23.26 -9.87
CA LYS A 150 -13.12 24.55 -10.27
C LYS A 150 -12.07 25.62 -10.55
N ASP A 151 -11.01 25.65 -9.76
CA ASP A 151 -9.93 26.63 -9.85
C ASP A 151 -8.88 26.23 -10.92
N CYS A 152 -8.86 24.95 -11.30
CA CYS A 152 -7.94 24.36 -12.28
C CYS A 152 -8.51 24.26 -13.71
N ASP A 153 -9.56 25.01 -14.06
CA ASP A 153 -10.22 24.94 -15.38
C ASP A 153 -10.67 23.51 -15.77
N GLY A 154 -10.99 22.67 -14.79
CA GLY A 154 -11.35 21.26 -15.00
C GLY A 154 -10.16 20.29 -15.21
N ASP A 155 -8.91 20.76 -15.16
CA ASP A 155 -7.74 19.87 -15.21
C ASP A 155 -7.58 19.11 -13.89
N LEU A 156 -8.06 17.85 -13.88
CA LEU A 156 -8.03 17.03 -12.68
C LEU A 156 -6.62 16.64 -12.21
N TRP A 157 -5.62 16.65 -13.09
CA TRP A 157 -4.24 16.39 -12.66
C TRP A 157 -3.69 17.56 -11.85
N LYS A 158 -3.95 18.80 -12.28
CA LYS A 158 -3.62 19.99 -11.48
C LYS A 158 -4.43 20.05 -10.20
N ALA A 159 -5.72 19.73 -10.27
CA ALA A 159 -6.59 19.69 -9.09
C ALA A 159 -6.10 18.66 -8.05
N LEU A 160 -5.57 17.52 -8.52
CA LEU A 160 -4.94 16.54 -7.65
C LEU A 160 -3.67 17.12 -7.01
N GLU A 161 -2.77 17.73 -7.80
CA GLU A 161 -1.56 18.37 -7.27
C GLU A 161 -1.89 19.41 -6.17
N GLU A 162 -2.90 20.27 -6.39
CA GLU A 162 -3.38 21.24 -5.40
C GLU A 162 -3.97 20.56 -4.16
N ALA A 163 -4.78 19.50 -4.34
CA ALA A 163 -5.32 18.73 -3.24
C ALA A 163 -4.21 18.11 -2.39
N LEU A 164 -3.19 17.52 -3.02
CA LEU A 164 -2.03 16.93 -2.34
C LEU A 164 -1.22 17.99 -1.59
N GLY A 165 -1.08 19.20 -2.13
CA GLY A 165 -0.39 20.32 -1.48
C GLY A 165 -1.03 20.76 -0.16
N ARG A 166 -2.33 20.46 0.05
CA ARG A 166 -3.04 20.78 1.31
C ARG A 166 -2.88 19.70 2.39
N LEU A 167 -2.40 18.52 2.03
CA LEU A 167 -2.31 17.38 2.94
C LEU A 167 -1.08 17.50 3.83
N LYS A 168 -1.27 17.27 5.14
CA LYS A 168 -0.18 17.10 6.10
C LYS A 168 -0.22 15.68 6.60
N GLY A 169 0.84 14.91 6.38
CA GLY A 169 0.91 13.53 6.80
C GLY A 169 1.78 12.71 5.89
N ALA A 170 1.52 11.40 5.87
CA ALA A 170 2.24 10.42 5.09
C ALA A 170 1.27 9.75 4.13
N PHE A 171 1.64 9.61 2.86
CA PHE A 171 0.80 8.95 1.87
C PHE A 171 1.61 8.41 0.70
N SER A 172 1.22 7.24 0.25
CA SER A 172 1.45 6.75 -1.11
C SER A 172 0.09 6.54 -1.74
N LEU A 173 -0.05 6.93 -2.99
CA LEU A 173 -1.33 6.90 -3.71
C LEU A 173 -1.17 6.20 -5.06
N LEU A 174 -2.22 5.49 -5.43
CA LEU A 174 -2.49 5.11 -6.81
C LEU A 174 -3.78 5.81 -7.23
N VAL A 175 -3.76 6.47 -8.38
CA VAL A 175 -4.90 7.21 -8.92
C VAL A 175 -5.14 6.77 -10.36
N MET A 176 -6.41 6.71 -10.77
CA MET A 176 -6.81 6.48 -12.15
C MET A 176 -7.85 7.53 -12.54
N ILE A 177 -7.64 8.27 -13.63
CA ILE A 177 -8.59 9.25 -14.15
C ILE A 177 -8.86 8.91 -15.61
N ASP A 178 -10.10 8.53 -15.93
CA ASP A 178 -10.53 8.09 -17.28
C ASP A 178 -9.56 7.09 -17.92
N GLY A 179 -9.17 6.08 -17.16
CA GLY A 179 -8.23 5.06 -17.60
C GLY A 179 -6.79 5.53 -17.72
N VAL A 180 -6.41 6.74 -17.29
CA VAL A 180 -4.99 7.15 -17.17
C VAL A 180 -4.53 6.92 -15.73
N MET A 181 -3.48 6.13 -15.56
CA MET A 181 -2.94 5.75 -14.24
C MET A 181 -1.87 6.74 -13.77
N ALA A 182 -1.85 7.02 -12.47
CA ALA A 182 -0.81 7.75 -11.80
C ALA A 182 -0.46 7.18 -10.42
N ALA A 183 0.73 7.52 -9.93
CA ALA A 183 1.22 7.22 -8.60
C ALA A 183 1.77 8.48 -7.95
N ALA A 184 1.50 8.70 -6.67
CA ALA A 184 2.01 9.85 -5.94
C ALA A 184 2.55 9.48 -4.57
N ARG A 185 3.52 10.25 -4.08
CA ARG A 185 4.14 10.03 -2.76
C ARG A 185 4.26 11.34 -2.01
N ASP A 186 4.04 11.29 -0.70
CA ASP A 186 4.12 12.48 0.17
C ASP A 186 5.49 13.18 0.09
N PRO A 187 5.57 14.49 0.39
CA PRO A 187 6.81 15.26 0.28
C PRO A 187 7.96 14.78 1.18
N PHE A 188 7.69 13.93 2.16
CA PHE A 188 8.71 13.36 3.04
C PHE A 188 9.18 11.96 2.59
N GLY A 189 8.48 11.34 1.64
CA GLY A 189 8.74 9.96 1.22
C GLY A 189 8.44 8.94 2.32
N PHE A 190 7.50 9.23 3.23
CA PHE A 190 7.32 8.44 4.45
C PHE A 190 6.89 7.00 4.16
N ARG A 191 5.92 6.81 3.26
CA ARG A 191 5.43 5.48 2.84
C ARG A 191 6.15 5.00 1.58
N PRO A 192 6.43 3.69 1.46
CA PRO A 192 7.16 3.16 0.32
C PRO A 192 6.28 3.01 -0.91
N LEU A 193 6.83 3.37 -2.07
CA LEU A 193 6.23 3.17 -3.39
C LEU A 193 7.35 3.10 -4.43
N ALA A 194 7.40 1.98 -5.15
CA ALA A 194 8.44 1.72 -6.15
C ALA A 194 7.83 1.43 -7.52
N ILE A 195 8.64 1.65 -8.56
CA ILE A 195 8.32 1.40 -9.96
C ILE A 195 9.22 0.28 -10.47
N GLY A 196 8.61 -0.66 -11.17
CA GLY A 196 9.26 -1.65 -12.00
C GLY A 196 8.72 -1.65 -13.42
N ASP A 197 9.42 -2.32 -14.32
CA ASP A 197 9.03 -2.50 -15.72
C ASP A 197 9.13 -3.96 -16.16
N PHE A 198 8.37 -4.28 -17.18
CA PHE A 198 8.38 -5.59 -17.84
C PHE A 198 9.04 -5.46 -19.21
N GLU A 199 9.58 -6.57 -19.73
CA GLU A 199 10.22 -6.60 -21.06
C GLU A 199 9.26 -6.20 -22.19
N ASP A 200 7.95 -6.37 -22.01
CA ASP A 200 6.91 -5.99 -22.97
C ASP A 200 6.53 -4.50 -22.93
N GLY A 201 7.24 -3.69 -22.14
CA GLY A 201 7.02 -2.24 -22.01
C GLY A 201 5.88 -1.85 -21.05
N ALA A 202 5.33 -2.81 -20.30
CA ALA A 202 4.44 -2.53 -19.19
C ALA A 202 5.19 -2.01 -17.97
N TYR A 203 4.48 -1.32 -17.08
CA TYR A 203 5.00 -0.88 -15.78
C TYR A 203 4.22 -1.50 -14.64
N ILE A 204 4.90 -1.78 -13.53
CA ILE A 204 4.29 -2.11 -12.24
C ILE A 204 4.67 -1.06 -11.20
N VAL A 205 3.72 -0.68 -10.35
CA VAL A 205 3.96 0.18 -9.19
C VAL A 205 3.48 -0.56 -7.96
N ALA A 206 4.32 -0.68 -6.93
CA ALA A 206 3.92 -1.38 -5.72
C ALA A 206 4.54 -0.76 -4.47
N SER A 207 3.90 -0.98 -3.33
CA SER A 207 4.46 -0.59 -2.03
C SER A 207 5.78 -1.30 -1.70
N GLU A 208 6.06 -2.45 -2.32
CA GLU A 208 7.27 -3.23 -2.10
C GLU A 208 7.75 -3.94 -3.36
N THR A 209 9.08 -4.05 -3.51
CA THR A 209 9.71 -4.68 -4.68
C THR A 209 9.55 -6.20 -4.74
N ILE A 210 9.11 -6.88 -3.66
CA ILE A 210 8.80 -8.31 -3.75
C ILE A 210 7.70 -8.60 -4.78
N ALA A 211 6.80 -7.65 -5.01
CA ALA A 211 5.82 -7.74 -6.09
C ALA A 211 6.48 -7.85 -7.47
N PHE A 212 7.65 -7.23 -7.66
CA PHE A 212 8.37 -7.24 -8.93
C PHE A 212 8.99 -8.62 -9.15
N SER A 213 9.67 -9.17 -8.13
CA SER A 213 10.25 -10.52 -8.20
C SER A 213 9.20 -11.60 -8.47
N VAL A 214 8.00 -11.49 -7.90
CA VAL A 214 6.91 -12.46 -8.10
C VAL A 214 6.26 -12.34 -9.48
N THR A 215 6.19 -11.13 -10.03
CA THR A 215 5.57 -10.88 -11.34
C THR A 215 6.55 -10.95 -12.51
N GLY A 216 7.87 -10.97 -12.24
CA GLY A 216 8.92 -10.96 -13.25
C GLY A 216 9.31 -9.56 -13.74
N ALA A 217 8.90 -8.49 -13.04
CA ALA A 217 9.31 -7.14 -13.37
C ALA A 217 10.72 -6.82 -12.87
N ALA A 218 11.47 -6.04 -13.65
CA ALA A 218 12.73 -5.45 -13.22
C ALA A 218 12.46 -4.18 -12.38
N TYR A 219 13.34 -3.90 -11.42
CA TYR A 219 13.25 -2.68 -10.63
C TYR A 219 13.78 -1.49 -11.43
N VAL A 220 13.03 -0.39 -11.48
CA VAL A 220 13.45 0.86 -12.11
C VAL A 220 13.94 1.85 -11.06
N ARG A 221 13.06 2.31 -10.16
CA ARG A 221 13.36 3.30 -9.11
C ARG A 221 12.23 3.41 -8.08
N GLU A 222 12.41 4.21 -7.03
CA GLU A 222 11.30 4.66 -6.19
C GLU A 222 10.51 5.80 -6.83
N VAL A 223 9.25 5.97 -6.43
CA VAL A 223 8.55 7.25 -6.61
C VAL A 223 9.19 8.24 -5.62
N GLU A 224 9.69 9.36 -6.12
CA GLU A 224 10.39 10.35 -5.31
C GLU A 224 9.43 11.07 -4.35
N PRO A 225 9.92 11.58 -3.20
CA PRO A 225 9.08 12.38 -2.30
C PRO A 225 8.51 13.61 -3.02
N GLY A 226 7.19 13.81 -2.94
CA GLY A 226 6.50 14.93 -3.60
C GLY A 226 6.34 14.77 -5.12
N GLU A 227 6.58 13.57 -5.65
CA GLU A 227 6.45 13.24 -7.07
C GLU A 227 5.03 12.71 -7.38
N LEU A 228 4.50 13.13 -8.53
CA LEU A 228 3.36 12.55 -9.22
C LEU A 228 3.86 11.95 -10.55
N VAL A 229 3.80 10.63 -10.67
CA VAL A 229 4.17 9.89 -11.89
C VAL A 229 2.89 9.51 -12.64
N ILE A 230 2.81 9.84 -13.92
CA ILE A 230 1.63 9.60 -14.77
C ILE A 230 2.06 8.74 -15.95
N TRP A 231 1.35 7.64 -16.18
CA TRP A 231 1.49 6.80 -17.37
C TRP A 231 0.44 7.24 -18.39
N GLY A 232 0.79 8.18 -19.26
CA GLY A 232 -0.14 8.79 -20.21
C GLY A 232 -0.36 7.97 -21.49
N ALA A 233 -0.67 8.68 -22.58
CA ALA A 233 -0.83 8.10 -23.92
C ALA A 233 0.39 7.26 -24.34
N GLY A 234 0.13 6.12 -24.98
CA GLY A 234 1.18 5.18 -25.40
C GLY A 234 1.98 4.57 -24.24
N ASN A 235 1.40 4.52 -23.04
CA ASN A 235 2.05 4.06 -21.80
C ASN A 235 3.29 4.87 -21.39
N ARG A 236 3.46 6.09 -21.90
CA ARG A 236 4.63 6.92 -21.60
C ARG A 236 4.61 7.38 -20.14
N MET A 237 5.63 7.01 -19.39
CA MET A 237 5.86 7.50 -18.03
C MET A 237 6.33 8.97 -18.05
N THR A 238 5.64 9.83 -17.32
CA THR A 238 6.00 11.24 -17.10
C THR A 238 5.99 11.55 -15.61
N SER A 239 6.83 12.48 -15.18
CA SER A 239 6.97 12.85 -13.77
C SER A 239 6.71 14.33 -13.59
N ARG A 240 6.04 14.69 -12.50
CA ARG A 240 5.77 16.06 -12.06
C ARG A 240 6.09 16.17 -10.57
N GLN A 241 6.75 17.25 -10.17
CA GLN A 241 6.99 17.55 -8.76
C GLN A 241 5.87 18.47 -8.26
N PHE A 242 4.97 17.97 -7.41
CA PHE A 242 3.88 18.77 -6.86
C PHE A 242 4.29 19.52 -5.57
N ALA A 243 5.34 19.06 -4.90
CA ALA A 243 5.89 19.69 -3.70
C ALA A 243 7.38 19.39 -3.55
N PRO A 244 8.22 20.32 -3.08
CA PRO A 244 9.63 20.05 -2.84
C PRO A 244 9.84 19.10 -1.66
N CYS A 245 10.88 18.26 -1.74
CA CYS A 245 11.34 17.44 -0.63
C CYS A 245 12.31 18.24 0.26
N GLU A 246 11.80 18.94 1.27
CA GLU A 246 12.65 19.65 2.24
C GLU A 246 13.44 18.70 3.14
N ARG A 247 12.84 17.54 3.46
CA ARG A 247 13.43 16.52 4.33
C ARG A 247 12.84 15.14 4.06
N ARG A 248 13.69 14.12 3.91
CA ARG A 248 13.26 12.72 3.91
C ARG A 248 12.93 12.26 5.33
N ALA A 249 11.78 11.61 5.52
CA ALA A 249 11.34 11.05 6.79
C ALA A 249 10.78 9.63 6.59
N HIS A 250 11.60 8.76 6.01
CA HIS A 250 11.22 7.37 5.74
C HIS A 250 10.76 6.63 7.00
N CYS A 251 9.74 5.78 6.86
CA CYS A 251 9.19 5.03 7.98
C CYS A 251 10.12 3.87 8.39
N ILE A 252 10.92 4.04 9.44
CA ILE A 252 11.82 2.99 9.96
C ILE A 252 11.10 1.68 10.32
N PHE A 253 9.81 1.75 10.64
CA PHE A 253 8.99 0.57 10.93
C PHE A 253 8.82 -0.37 9.72
N GLU A 254 9.01 0.13 8.50
CA GLU A 254 9.07 -0.73 7.31
C GLU A 254 10.25 -1.71 7.41
N HIS A 255 11.43 -1.21 7.79
CA HIS A 255 12.60 -2.07 8.01
C HIS A 255 12.48 -2.92 9.27
N VAL A 256 11.95 -2.39 10.37
CA VAL A 256 11.84 -3.15 11.63
C VAL A 256 10.85 -4.31 11.52
N TYR A 257 9.70 -4.11 10.88
CA TYR A 257 8.61 -5.09 10.97
C TYR A 257 7.73 -5.23 9.73
N PHE A 258 7.29 -4.13 9.11
CA PHE A 258 6.19 -4.21 8.13
C PHE A 258 6.59 -4.84 6.81
N ALA A 259 7.67 -4.37 6.18
CA ALA A 259 8.06 -4.86 4.88
C ALA A 259 8.57 -6.30 4.94
N ARG A 260 8.41 -7.04 3.84
CA ARG A 260 9.00 -8.37 3.72
C ARG A 260 10.52 -8.27 3.55
N PRO A 261 11.28 -9.19 4.16
CA PRO A 261 12.74 -9.28 4.02
C PRO A 261 13.23 -9.39 2.56
N GLY A 262 12.42 -10.00 1.68
CA GLY A 262 12.70 -10.12 0.25
C GLY A 262 12.56 -8.82 -0.54
N SER A 263 12.14 -7.73 0.10
CA SER A 263 11.97 -6.43 -0.52
C SER A 263 13.19 -5.54 -0.32
N ARG A 264 13.37 -4.61 -1.27
CA ARG A 264 14.14 -3.39 -1.09
C ARG A 264 13.15 -2.25 -0.81
N VAL A 265 13.35 -1.53 0.28
CA VAL A 265 12.50 -0.43 0.71
C VAL A 265 13.39 0.72 1.13
N PHE A 266 13.15 1.91 0.57
CA PHE A 266 14.00 3.09 0.75
C PHE A 266 15.43 2.83 0.30
N GLU A 267 15.57 2.17 -0.86
CA GLU A 267 16.84 1.70 -1.44
C GLU A 267 17.58 0.62 -0.63
N ASP A 268 17.16 0.34 0.61
CA ASP A 268 17.79 -0.63 1.50
C ASP A 268 17.16 -2.02 1.40
N SER A 269 17.99 -3.07 1.46
CA SER A 269 17.51 -4.45 1.63
C SER A 269 16.96 -4.65 3.04
N VAL A 270 15.66 -4.96 3.15
CA VAL A 270 15.00 -5.20 4.45
C VAL A 270 15.68 -6.36 5.20
N TYR A 271 16.07 -7.42 4.49
CA TYR A 271 16.84 -8.53 5.05
C TYR A 271 18.16 -8.05 5.70
N GLN A 272 18.97 -7.30 4.97
CA GLN A 272 20.29 -6.87 5.46
C GLN A 272 20.16 -5.91 6.64
N VAL A 273 19.20 -4.97 6.58
CA VAL A 273 18.94 -4.03 7.68
C VAL A 273 18.56 -4.79 8.96
N ARG A 274 17.63 -5.75 8.89
CA ARG A 274 17.23 -6.54 10.08
C ARG A 274 18.37 -7.37 10.63
N LYS A 275 19.20 -7.93 9.75
CA LYS A 275 20.38 -8.68 10.16
C LYS A 275 21.38 -7.79 10.89
N GLU A 276 21.64 -6.59 10.37
CA GLU A 276 22.55 -5.63 11.02
C GLU A 276 21.99 -5.12 12.35
N MET A 277 20.67 -4.90 12.47
CA MET A 277 20.02 -4.61 13.76
C MET A 277 20.34 -5.70 14.80
N GLY A 278 20.36 -6.97 14.39
CA GLY A 278 20.77 -8.09 15.24
C GLY A 278 22.23 -8.02 15.70
N ARG A 279 23.14 -7.68 14.77
CA ARG A 279 24.57 -7.52 15.10
C ARG A 279 24.81 -6.37 16.07
N VAL A 280 24.17 -5.23 15.82
CA VAL A 280 24.24 -4.08 16.73
C VAL A 280 23.74 -4.46 18.12
N LEU A 281 22.62 -5.19 18.22
CA LEU A 281 22.10 -5.64 19.50
C LEU A 281 23.07 -6.57 20.24
N ALA A 282 23.79 -7.46 19.55
CA ALA A 282 24.81 -8.31 20.18
C ALA A 282 26.00 -7.52 20.72
N ARG A 283 26.41 -6.43 20.03
CA ARG A 283 27.49 -5.53 20.47
C ARG A 283 27.07 -4.68 21.67
N GLU A 284 25.85 -4.17 21.66
CA GLU A 284 25.34 -3.27 22.71
C GLU A 284 24.88 -4.03 23.96
N CYS A 285 24.38 -5.24 23.79
CA CYS A 285 23.81 -6.07 24.86
C CYS A 285 24.36 -7.50 24.80
N PRO A 286 25.67 -7.70 25.03
CA PRO A 286 26.27 -9.03 25.05
C PRO A 286 25.69 -9.85 26.21
N VAL A 287 25.58 -11.15 26.00
CA VAL A 287 25.05 -12.11 26.97
C VAL A 287 25.80 -13.43 26.87
N ASP A 288 25.90 -14.15 27.98
CA ASP A 288 26.32 -15.55 28.01
C ASP A 288 25.08 -16.44 27.93
N ALA A 289 24.95 -17.20 26.84
CA ALA A 289 23.80 -18.06 26.58
C ALA A 289 24.20 -19.27 25.72
N ASP A 290 23.48 -20.38 25.88
CA ASP A 290 23.77 -21.61 25.13
C ASP A 290 23.31 -21.53 23.67
N ILE A 291 22.16 -20.89 23.40
CA ILE A 291 21.54 -20.79 22.09
C ILE A 291 20.80 -19.46 21.91
N ILE A 292 20.70 -19.02 20.65
CA ILE A 292 19.82 -17.92 20.23
C ILE A 292 18.58 -18.52 19.57
N VAL A 293 17.39 -18.09 20.02
CA VAL A 293 16.11 -18.56 19.49
C VAL A 293 15.29 -17.39 18.94
N PRO A 294 14.96 -17.35 17.64
CA PRO A 294 14.10 -16.31 17.10
C PRO A 294 12.64 -16.51 17.52
N VAL A 295 11.92 -15.41 17.70
CA VAL A 295 10.45 -15.44 17.71
C VAL A 295 9.95 -15.30 16.26
N PRO A 296 9.38 -16.36 15.66
CA PRO A 296 9.01 -16.36 14.25
C PRO A 296 7.75 -15.52 13.96
N ASP A 297 7.62 -14.91 12.78
CA ASP A 297 8.59 -14.95 11.67
C ASP A 297 9.50 -13.70 11.63
N SER A 298 9.06 -12.59 12.22
CA SER A 298 9.74 -11.29 12.09
C SER A 298 11.11 -11.24 12.74
N GLY A 299 11.30 -11.95 13.87
CA GLY A 299 12.55 -11.94 14.63
C GLY A 299 13.68 -12.77 14.02
N MET A 300 13.40 -13.56 12.98
CA MET A 300 14.36 -14.53 12.42
C MET A 300 15.68 -13.89 11.96
N TYR A 301 15.61 -12.78 11.24
CA TYR A 301 16.80 -12.15 10.64
C TYR A 301 17.64 -11.39 11.65
N ALA A 302 17.00 -10.75 12.63
CA ALA A 302 17.70 -10.12 13.74
C ALA A 302 18.40 -11.17 14.62
N ALA A 303 17.74 -12.29 14.92
CA ALA A 303 18.36 -13.40 15.65
C ALA A 303 19.54 -14.00 14.89
N LEU A 304 19.42 -14.16 13.56
CA LEU A 304 20.53 -14.61 12.72
C LEU A 304 21.73 -13.66 12.80
N GLY A 305 21.49 -12.35 12.71
CA GLY A 305 22.54 -11.35 12.88
C GLY A 305 23.18 -11.38 14.27
N PHE A 306 22.36 -11.50 15.32
CA PHE A 306 22.84 -11.59 16.69
C PHE A 306 23.72 -12.83 16.91
N ALA A 307 23.30 -13.99 16.41
CA ALA A 307 24.04 -15.24 16.50
C ALA A 307 25.40 -15.16 15.77
N GLU A 308 25.42 -14.59 14.55
CA GLU A 308 26.66 -14.38 13.80
C GLU A 308 27.66 -13.47 14.52
N GLU A 309 27.18 -12.38 15.13
CA GLU A 309 28.04 -11.42 15.82
C GLU A 309 28.53 -11.94 17.18
N SER A 310 27.67 -12.62 17.95
CA SER A 310 28.00 -13.15 19.28
C SER A 310 28.77 -14.48 19.23
N GLY A 311 28.69 -15.23 18.14
CA GLY A 311 29.23 -16.59 18.02
C GLY A 311 28.39 -17.67 18.72
N ILE A 312 27.25 -17.30 19.33
CA ILE A 312 26.32 -18.23 19.97
C ILE A 312 25.49 -18.94 18.90
N PRO A 313 25.33 -20.27 18.93
CA PRO A 313 24.59 -21.00 17.91
C PRO A 313 23.11 -20.60 17.86
N LEU A 314 22.59 -20.44 16.64
CA LEU A 314 21.16 -20.23 16.38
C LEU A 314 20.42 -21.57 16.38
N ASP A 315 19.29 -21.65 17.08
CA ASP A 315 18.39 -22.80 17.06
C ASP A 315 16.93 -22.38 16.84
N MET A 316 16.18 -23.19 16.11
CA MET A 316 14.77 -22.96 15.75
C MET A 316 13.83 -23.65 16.75
N ALA A 317 14.00 -23.37 18.04
CA ALA A 317 13.23 -23.99 19.11
C ALA A 317 11.74 -23.55 19.14
N LEU A 318 11.40 -22.46 18.43
CA LEU A 318 10.02 -21.99 18.27
C LEU A 318 9.57 -22.17 16.81
N SER A 319 8.40 -22.79 16.63
CA SER A 319 7.71 -22.86 15.34
C SER A 319 6.38 -22.12 15.43
N ARG A 320 6.11 -21.28 14.42
CA ARG A 320 4.79 -20.69 14.25
C ARG A 320 3.81 -21.76 13.77
N ASN A 321 2.57 -21.73 14.28
CA ASN A 321 1.51 -22.56 13.72
C ASN A 321 0.93 -21.87 12.47
N HIS A 322 1.15 -22.48 11.30
CA HIS A 322 0.69 -21.95 10.01
C HIS A 322 -0.80 -22.17 9.73
N TYR A 323 -1.46 -23.04 10.51
CA TYR A 323 -2.86 -23.42 10.31
C TYR A 323 -3.84 -22.64 11.20
N VAL A 324 -3.33 -21.80 12.10
CA VAL A 324 -4.17 -20.97 12.97
C VAL A 324 -4.43 -19.64 12.28
N GLY A 325 -5.70 -19.39 11.95
CA GLY A 325 -6.16 -18.06 11.53
C GLY A 325 -5.97 -17.02 12.63
N ARG A 326 -5.94 -15.73 12.27
CA ARG A 326 -5.83 -14.66 13.28
C ARG A 326 -7.10 -14.63 14.13
N THR A 327 -7.00 -15.00 15.40
CA THR A 327 -8.02 -14.67 16.41
C THR A 327 -7.79 -13.24 16.87
N PHE A 328 -8.69 -12.33 16.49
CA PHE A 328 -8.72 -10.99 17.08
C PHE A 328 -9.15 -11.10 18.55
N ILE A 329 -8.52 -10.32 19.42
CA ILE A 329 -8.95 -10.19 20.82
C ILE A 329 -10.28 -9.43 20.82
N ASP A 330 -11.37 -10.14 21.01
CA ASP A 330 -12.69 -9.56 21.29
C ASP A 330 -12.70 -9.03 22.74
N PRO A 331 -12.89 -7.72 22.96
CA PRO A 331 -12.94 -7.15 24.32
C PRO A 331 -14.08 -7.70 25.19
N GLY A 332 -15.09 -8.37 24.58
CA GLY A 332 -16.24 -8.94 25.29
C GLY A 332 -16.06 -10.39 25.75
N LEU A 333 -15.02 -11.10 25.31
CA LEU A 333 -14.79 -12.49 25.68
C LEU A 333 -13.86 -12.58 26.89
N SER A 334 -14.45 -12.74 28.07
CA SER A 334 -13.72 -13.11 29.29
C SER A 334 -12.89 -14.37 29.06
N SER A 335 -11.64 -14.33 29.49
CA SER A 335 -10.64 -15.40 29.42
C SER A 335 -11.18 -16.80 29.67
N SER A 336 -11.14 -17.65 28.64
CA SER A 336 -10.81 -19.08 28.75
C SER A 336 -10.75 -19.72 27.36
N ARG A 337 -9.58 -20.28 27.02
CA ARG A 337 -9.30 -21.23 25.93
C ARG A 337 -10.39 -21.33 24.85
N GLN A 338 -10.25 -20.51 23.82
CA GLN A 338 -11.01 -20.61 22.57
C GLN A 338 -10.84 -22.00 21.97
N LYS A 339 -11.97 -22.65 21.64
CA LYS A 339 -12.00 -23.93 20.93
C LYS A 339 -11.44 -23.74 19.53
N LEU A 340 -10.40 -24.50 19.21
CA LEU A 340 -9.99 -24.79 17.85
C LEU A 340 -11.10 -25.64 17.19
N VAL A 341 -11.65 -25.16 16.08
CA VAL A 341 -12.30 -25.98 15.06
C VAL A 341 -11.46 -25.84 13.81
#